data_AF-A0A1C4JAB9-F1
#
_entry.id   AF-A0A1C4JAB9-F1
#
_cell.length_a   1.000
_cell.length_b   1.000
_cell.length_c   1.000
_cell.angle_alpha   90.00
_cell.angle_beta   90.00
_cell.angle_gamma   90.00
#
_symmetry.space_group_name_H-M   'P 1'
#
loop_
_entity.id
_entity.type
_entity.pdbx_description
1 polymer ?
#
loop_
_entity_poly.entity_id
_entity_poly.type
_entity_poly.pdbx_seq_one_letter_code
_entity_poly.pdbx_strand_id
1 'polypeptide(L)'
;MKTEDVTPTDTADGTGHGPPAPPDRIDERARRARRADLIAAAAGVLLVVAAVLIGRVIQDRYQTLFAQWPPFLASWDPHLGPGTPAALTMAVLVVAYGPSLAARLPWRGLLAAAWAGSMAWVFSMALIDGWYRGVERRLTTKHEYLRVIDRFGDIPATLRGFTDHILLDAPDNWPAHIAGHPPGATLTFVWLDRVGLGGGAWAAVWCVVVGSSAVLAALITVR
;
A
#
# COMPACT_ATOMS: atom_id res chain seq x y z
N MET A 1 -44.72 20.10 -76.06
CA MET A 1 -44.63 19.59 -74.67
C MET A 1 -44.30 18.12 -74.82
N LYS A 2 -43.07 17.62 -74.69
CA LYS A 2 -41.96 17.95 -73.79
C LYS A 2 -40.66 17.36 -74.42
N THR A 3 -39.71 18.26 -74.71
CA THR A 3 -38.24 18.14 -74.83
C THR A 3 -37.56 16.75 -74.84
N GLU A 4 -36.83 16.49 -75.92
CA GLU A 4 -35.56 15.75 -75.90
C GLU A 4 -34.52 16.52 -75.08
N ASP A 5 -33.68 15.83 -74.31
CA ASP A 5 -32.31 16.26 -74.04
C ASP A 5 -31.46 15.04 -73.63
N VAL A 6 -30.51 14.72 -74.50
CA VAL A 6 -29.37 13.84 -74.22
C VAL A 6 -28.22 14.75 -73.81
N THR A 7 -27.59 14.50 -72.68
CA THR A 7 -26.30 15.11 -72.33
C THR A 7 -25.32 14.03 -71.89
N PRO A 8 -24.08 14.03 -72.41
CA PRO A 8 -23.09 13.00 -72.16
C PRO A 8 -22.30 13.25 -70.86
N THR A 9 -21.70 12.16 -70.39
CA THR A 9 -20.66 12.07 -69.34
C THR A 9 -19.63 13.20 -69.37
N ASP A 10 -19.37 13.81 -68.22
CA ASP A 10 -18.07 14.39 -67.88
C ASP A 10 -17.63 13.97 -66.47
N THR A 11 -16.41 13.46 -66.44
CA THR A 11 -15.63 12.97 -65.32
C THR A 11 -15.03 14.13 -64.55
N ALA A 12 -15.33 14.26 -63.26
CA ALA A 12 -14.53 15.07 -62.34
C ALA A 12 -14.23 14.26 -61.08
N ASP A 13 -13.13 13.53 -61.17
CA ASP A 13 -12.47 12.79 -60.10
C ASP A 13 -11.88 13.81 -59.10
N GLY A 14 -12.72 14.32 -58.21
CA GLY A 14 -12.35 15.22 -57.14
C GLY A 14 -11.73 14.45 -55.97
N THR A 15 -10.49 13.98 -56.12
CA THR A 15 -9.67 13.53 -54.98
C THR A 15 -9.26 14.74 -54.14
N GLY A 16 -10.22 15.27 -53.38
CA GLY A 16 -9.95 16.22 -52.32
C GLY A 16 -9.10 15.53 -51.26
N HIS A 17 -7.77 15.66 -51.38
CA HIS A 17 -6.84 15.39 -50.30
C HIS A 17 -7.06 16.49 -49.25
N GLY A 18 -8.10 16.31 -48.41
CA GLY A 18 -8.29 17.12 -47.22
C GLY A 18 -7.00 17.10 -46.39
N PRO A 19 -6.66 18.22 -45.70
CA PRO A 19 -5.43 18.27 -44.92
C PRO A 19 -5.36 17.05 -43.99
N PRO A 20 -4.17 16.41 -43.86
CA PRO A 20 -4.02 15.19 -43.08
C PRO A 20 -4.67 15.41 -41.71
N ALA A 21 -5.56 14.50 -41.33
CA ALA A 21 -6.25 14.58 -40.05
C ALA A 21 -5.20 14.81 -38.95
N PRO A 22 -5.34 15.86 -38.12
CA PRO A 22 -4.35 16.16 -37.11
C PRO A 22 -4.14 14.92 -36.23
N PRO A 23 -2.90 14.61 -35.83
CA PRO A 23 -2.60 13.42 -35.03
C PRO A 23 -3.56 13.35 -33.85
N ASP A 24 -4.11 12.16 -33.60
CA ASP A 24 -5.15 11.97 -32.60
C ASP A 24 -4.67 12.54 -31.26
N ARG A 25 -5.33 13.62 -30.82
CA ARG A 25 -4.98 14.34 -29.58
C ARG A 25 -5.08 13.42 -28.37
N ILE A 26 -5.86 12.34 -28.46
CA ILE A 26 -5.97 11.30 -27.42
C ILE A 26 -4.65 10.54 -27.29
N ASP A 27 -4.07 10.11 -28.40
CA ASP A 27 -2.80 9.39 -28.42
C ASP A 27 -1.64 10.24 -27.89
N GLU A 28 -1.62 11.53 -28.21
CA GLU A 28 -0.57 12.44 -27.72
C GLU A 28 -0.68 12.67 -26.21
N ARG A 29 -1.90 12.85 -25.69
CA ARG A 29 -2.15 12.95 -24.24
C ARG A 29 -1.77 11.65 -23.52
N ALA A 30 -2.15 10.49 -24.06
CA ALA A 30 -1.78 9.19 -23.50
C ALA A 30 -0.27 8.96 -23.47
N ARG A 31 0.44 9.34 -24.55
CA ARG A 31 1.92 9.29 -24.60
C ARG A 31 2.56 10.24 -23.60
N ARG A 32 2.05 11.47 -23.46
CA ARG A 32 2.54 12.45 -22.48
C ARG A 32 2.32 11.97 -21.05
N ALA A 33 1.14 11.42 -20.74
CA ALA A 33 0.83 10.83 -19.43
C ALA A 33 1.81 9.68 -19.11
N ARG A 34 1.99 8.72 -20.04
CA ARG A 34 2.95 7.61 -19.86
C ARG A 34 4.38 8.10 -19.63
N ARG A 35 4.82 9.14 -20.35
CA ARG A 35 6.14 9.74 -20.14
C ARG A 35 6.27 10.38 -18.77
N ALA A 36 5.25 11.11 -18.33
CA ALA A 36 5.22 11.71 -16.99
C ALA A 36 5.29 10.63 -15.91
N ASP A 37 4.53 9.53 -16.06
CA ASP A 37 4.56 8.40 -15.12
C ASP A 37 5.95 7.75 -15.05
N LEU A 38 6.60 7.54 -16.21
CA LEU A 38 7.96 6.99 -16.27
C LEU A 38 8.99 7.93 -15.64
N ILE A 39 8.88 9.23 -15.87
CA ILE A 39 9.76 10.23 -15.24
C ILE A 39 9.56 10.24 -13.73
N ALA A 40 8.30 10.21 -13.25
CA ALA A 40 7.99 10.15 -11.82
C ALA A 40 8.56 8.87 -11.18
N ALA A 41 8.38 7.71 -11.84
CA ALA A 41 8.96 6.44 -11.38
C ALA A 41 10.50 6.50 -11.34
N ALA A 42 11.14 7.01 -12.39
CA ALA A 42 12.59 7.14 -12.46
C ALA A 42 13.12 8.11 -11.38
N ALA A 43 12.45 9.24 -11.16
CA ALA A 43 12.81 10.18 -10.10
C ALA A 43 12.70 9.53 -8.71
N GLY A 44 11.64 8.75 -8.46
CA GLY A 44 11.49 7.97 -7.23
C GLY A 44 12.62 6.96 -7.02
N VAL A 45 12.99 6.21 -8.06
CA VAL A 45 14.13 5.27 -8.01
C VAL A 45 15.43 6.00 -7.72
N LEU A 46 15.70 7.11 -8.42
CA LEU A 46 16.91 7.92 -8.21
C LEU A 46 16.99 8.46 -6.78
N LEU A 47 15.88 8.93 -6.22
CA LEU A 47 15.81 9.40 -4.84
C LEU A 47 16.18 8.30 -3.85
N VAL A 48 15.61 7.10 -4.00
CA VAL A 48 15.91 5.95 -3.13
C VAL A 48 17.37 5.52 -3.26
N VAL A 49 17.89 5.44 -4.49
CA VAL A 49 19.29 5.09 -4.74
C VAL A 49 20.23 6.12 -4.11
N ALA A 50 19.95 7.41 -4.28
CA ALA A 50 20.72 8.49 -3.66
C ALA A 50 20.71 8.37 -2.12
N ALA A 51 19.54 8.13 -1.51
CA ALA A 51 19.43 7.94 -0.07
C ALA A 51 20.25 6.74 0.44
N VAL A 52 20.25 5.62 -0.31
CA VAL A 52 21.06 4.44 0.03
C VAL A 52 22.56 4.74 -0.07
N LEU A 53 23.00 5.36 -1.17
CA LEU A 53 24.41 5.65 -1.39
C LEU A 53 24.95 6.67 -0.38
N ILE A 54 24.23 7.77 -0.19
CA ILE A 54 24.60 8.81 0.78
C ILE A 54 24.56 8.24 2.21
N GLY A 55 23.50 7.51 2.55
CA GLY A 55 23.35 6.91 3.87
C GLY A 55 24.48 5.91 4.18
N ARG A 56 24.89 5.09 3.20
CA ARG A 56 26.05 4.20 3.36
C ARG A 56 27.34 4.98 3.60
N VAL A 57 27.63 6.01 2.80
CA VAL A 57 28.83 6.83 2.98
C VAL A 57 28.86 7.47 4.37
N ILE A 58 27.73 7.97 4.86
CA ILE A 58 27.63 8.56 6.21
C ILE A 58 27.83 7.49 7.28
N GLN A 59 27.16 6.34 7.16
CA GLN A 59 27.29 5.26 8.13
C GLN A 59 28.73 4.75 8.17
N ASP A 60 29.35 4.46 7.02
CA ASP A 60 30.71 3.93 6.94
C ASP A 60 31.75 4.91 7.52
N ARG A 61 31.59 6.22 7.27
CA ARG A 61 32.54 7.25 7.70
C ARG A 61 32.35 7.70 9.14
N TYR A 62 31.10 7.85 9.60
CA TYR A 62 30.80 8.49 10.88
C TYR A 62 30.11 7.58 11.89
N GLN A 63 29.56 6.44 11.46
CA GLN A 63 28.84 5.48 12.32
C GLN A 63 27.71 6.11 13.14
N THR A 64 27.11 7.20 12.63
CA THR A 64 26.09 7.98 13.35
C THR A 64 24.65 7.53 13.07
N LEU A 65 24.40 6.79 11.98
CA LEU A 65 23.04 6.37 11.62
C LEU A 65 22.60 5.10 12.37
N PHE A 66 23.56 4.28 12.82
CA PHE A 66 23.33 2.98 13.48
C PHE A 66 22.36 2.05 12.73
N ALA A 67 22.17 2.28 11.43
CA ALA A 67 21.32 1.50 10.54
C ALA A 67 22.18 0.54 9.72
N GLN A 68 21.79 -0.73 9.69
CA GLN A 68 22.54 -1.77 8.95
C GLN A 68 22.44 -1.59 7.43
N TRP A 69 21.35 -1.01 6.93
CA TRP A 69 21.13 -0.75 5.50
C TRP A 69 20.49 0.63 5.26
N PRO A 70 21.23 1.75 5.46
CA PRO A 70 20.69 3.09 5.27
C PRO A 70 20.00 3.26 3.91
N PRO A 71 18.83 3.94 3.83
CA PRO A 71 18.12 4.63 4.91
C PRO A 71 17.26 3.72 5.80
N PHE A 72 17.26 2.42 5.55
CA PHE A 72 16.42 1.46 6.27
C PHE A 72 17.10 0.97 7.55
N LEU A 73 16.35 0.99 8.66
CA LEU A 73 16.68 0.22 9.84
C LEU A 73 16.26 -1.25 9.62
N ALA A 74 16.97 -1.94 8.72
CA ALA A 74 16.66 -3.29 8.29
C ALA A 74 17.93 -4.09 7.96
N SER A 75 17.79 -5.41 7.91
CA SER A 75 18.80 -6.33 7.40
C SER A 75 18.36 -6.88 6.05
N TRP A 76 19.33 -7.17 5.18
CA TRP A 76 19.05 -7.86 3.92
C TRP A 76 18.73 -9.34 4.21
N ASP A 77 17.52 -9.77 3.84
CA ASP A 77 17.04 -11.15 4.08
C ASP A 77 16.12 -11.64 2.94
N PRO A 78 16.64 -11.98 1.75
CA PRO A 78 15.83 -12.50 0.66
C PRO A 78 15.33 -13.91 1.00
N HIS A 79 14.02 -14.08 0.98
CA HIS A 79 13.39 -15.37 1.21
C HIS A 79 12.11 -15.52 0.39
N LEU A 80 11.71 -16.76 0.20
CA LEU A 80 10.46 -17.14 -0.45
C LEU A 80 9.70 -18.04 0.50
N GLY A 81 8.37 -18.01 0.40
CA GLY A 81 7.53 -18.86 1.22
C GLY A 81 6.14 -19.04 0.63
N PRO A 82 5.20 -19.60 1.41
CA PRO A 82 3.89 -19.99 0.88
C PRO A 82 3.06 -18.81 0.37
N GLY A 83 3.30 -17.60 0.90
CA GLY A 83 2.67 -16.38 0.42
C GLY A 83 3.20 -15.84 -0.91
N THR A 84 4.41 -16.22 -1.34
CA THR A 84 5.03 -15.74 -2.58
C THR A 84 4.18 -16.01 -3.82
N PRO A 85 3.74 -17.25 -4.11
CA PRO A 85 2.89 -17.50 -5.28
C PRO A 85 1.55 -16.75 -5.20
N ALA A 86 0.97 -16.60 -4.00
CA ALA A 86 -0.27 -15.85 -3.81
C ALA A 86 -0.08 -14.36 -4.10
N ALA A 87 1.02 -13.75 -3.64
CA ALA A 87 1.35 -12.36 -3.91
C ALA A 87 1.56 -12.12 -5.41
N LEU A 88 2.33 -12.97 -6.09
CA LEU A 88 2.53 -12.88 -7.54
C LEU A 88 1.21 -13.03 -8.30
N THR A 89 0.36 -13.98 -7.89
CA THR A 89 -0.97 -14.16 -8.48
C THR A 89 -1.82 -12.91 -8.31
N MET A 90 -1.85 -12.32 -7.12
CA MET A 90 -2.60 -11.08 -6.87
C MET A 90 -2.07 -9.91 -7.69
N ALA A 91 -0.74 -9.75 -7.85
CA ALA A 91 -0.18 -8.72 -8.72
C ALA A 91 -0.67 -8.88 -10.16
N VAL A 92 -0.59 -10.11 -10.71
CA VAL A 92 -1.06 -10.41 -12.06
C VAL A 92 -2.56 -10.13 -12.19
N LEU A 93 -3.37 -10.57 -11.24
CA LEU A 93 -4.82 -10.37 -11.27
C LEU A 93 -5.20 -8.89 -11.24
N VAL A 94 -4.57 -8.10 -10.37
CA VAL A 94 -4.83 -6.66 -10.27
C VAL A 94 -4.41 -5.93 -11.54
N VAL A 95 -3.26 -6.27 -12.13
CA VAL A 95 -2.79 -5.63 -13.37
C VAL A 95 -3.65 -6.02 -14.57
N ALA A 96 -3.95 -7.31 -14.73
CA ALA A 96 -4.66 -7.82 -15.90
C ALA A 96 -6.17 -7.50 -15.86
N TYR A 97 -6.80 -7.60 -14.69
CA TYR A 97 -8.26 -7.50 -14.55
C TYR A 97 -8.73 -6.26 -13.78
N GLY A 98 -7.86 -5.59 -13.03
CA GLY A 98 -8.22 -4.41 -12.22
C GLY A 98 -8.90 -3.29 -13.02
N PRO A 99 -8.35 -2.83 -14.16
CA PRO A 99 -8.98 -1.76 -14.95
C PRO A 99 -10.35 -2.14 -15.50
N SER A 100 -10.50 -3.36 -16.02
CA SER A 100 -11.77 -3.83 -16.59
C SER A 100 -12.83 -4.02 -15.51
N LEU A 101 -12.44 -4.51 -14.33
CA LEU A 101 -13.32 -4.66 -13.18
C LEU A 101 -13.75 -3.30 -12.62
N ALA A 102 -12.83 -2.35 -12.53
CA ALA A 102 -13.10 -0.99 -12.07
C ALA A 102 -14.09 -0.24 -12.99
N ALA A 103 -14.02 -0.47 -14.30
CA ALA A 103 -14.95 0.12 -15.27
C ALA A 103 -16.37 -0.48 -15.23
N ARG A 104 -16.52 -1.71 -14.69
CA ARG A 104 -17.78 -2.48 -14.76
C ARG A 104 -18.54 -2.54 -13.44
N LEU A 105 -17.84 -2.51 -12.31
CA LEU A 105 -18.48 -2.65 -11.01
C LEU A 105 -19.22 -1.37 -10.58
N PRO A 106 -20.40 -1.49 -9.94
CA PRO A 106 -20.98 -0.36 -9.24
C PRO A 106 -20.06 0.06 -8.09
N TRP A 107 -20.13 1.33 -7.67
CA TRP A 107 -19.25 1.90 -6.64
C TRP A 107 -19.08 1.02 -5.38
N ARG A 108 -20.19 0.45 -4.88
CA ARG A 108 -20.15 -0.44 -3.71
C ARG A 108 -19.35 -1.73 -3.98
N GLY A 109 -19.51 -2.29 -5.18
CA GLY A 109 -18.75 -3.46 -5.63
C GLY A 109 -17.27 -3.12 -5.83
N LEU A 110 -16.96 -1.95 -6.38
CA LEU A 110 -15.58 -1.47 -6.55
C LEU A 110 -14.88 -1.34 -5.19
N LEU A 111 -15.52 -0.71 -4.20
CA LEU A 111 -14.98 -0.59 -2.85
C LEU A 111 -14.73 -1.97 -2.21
N ALA A 112 -15.70 -2.88 -2.29
CA ALA A 112 -15.56 -4.22 -1.75
C ALA A 112 -14.41 -5.00 -2.43
N ALA A 113 -14.32 -4.94 -3.77
CA ALA A 113 -13.26 -5.62 -4.52
C ALA A 113 -11.87 -5.02 -4.22
N ALA A 114 -11.76 -3.70 -4.12
CA ALA A 114 -10.51 -3.03 -3.78
C ALA A 114 -10.04 -3.38 -2.37
N TRP A 115 -10.95 -3.40 -1.39
CA TRP A 115 -10.61 -3.80 -0.02
C TRP A 115 -10.23 -5.28 0.07
N ALA A 116 -10.99 -6.17 -0.57
CA ALA A 116 -10.66 -7.59 -0.62
C ALA A 116 -9.31 -7.85 -1.31
N GLY A 117 -9.01 -7.13 -2.40
CA GLY A 117 -7.71 -7.19 -3.07
C GLY A 117 -6.57 -6.70 -2.19
N SER A 118 -6.77 -5.61 -1.46
CA SER A 118 -5.82 -5.08 -0.47
C SER A 118 -5.55 -6.08 0.66
N MET A 119 -6.61 -6.68 1.24
CA MET A 119 -6.49 -7.73 2.25
C MET A 119 -5.71 -8.93 1.73
N ALA A 120 -6.10 -9.45 0.56
CA ALA A 120 -5.46 -10.62 -0.06
C ALA A 120 -3.98 -10.36 -0.34
N TRP A 121 -3.63 -9.16 -0.80
CA TRP A 121 -2.25 -8.74 -1.00
C TRP A 121 -1.45 -8.74 0.31
N VAL A 122 -1.96 -8.08 1.35
CA VAL A 122 -1.25 -7.96 2.64
C VAL A 122 -1.10 -9.33 3.31
N PHE A 123 -2.13 -10.17 3.30
CA PHE A 123 -2.02 -11.55 3.81
C PHE A 123 -1.02 -12.36 3.01
N SER A 124 -1.00 -12.23 1.68
CA SER A 124 -0.01 -12.92 0.85
C SER A 124 1.41 -12.50 1.24
N MET A 125 1.65 -11.21 1.46
CA MET A 125 2.96 -10.71 1.92
C MET A 125 3.33 -11.25 3.31
N ALA A 126 2.40 -11.23 4.27
CA ALA A 126 2.63 -11.77 5.60
C ALA A 126 2.95 -13.28 5.55
N LEU A 127 2.31 -14.02 4.65
CA LEU A 127 2.53 -15.45 4.47
C LEU A 127 3.82 -15.79 3.72
N ILE A 128 4.58 -14.81 3.20
CA ILE A 128 5.93 -15.07 2.67
C ILE A 128 6.83 -15.60 3.80
N ASP A 129 6.69 -15.05 5.01
CA ASP A 129 7.36 -15.56 6.22
C ASP A 129 6.71 -16.82 6.80
N GLY A 130 5.58 -17.25 6.24
CA GLY A 130 4.72 -18.31 6.78
C GLY A 130 3.84 -17.86 7.95
N TRP A 131 2.83 -18.67 8.28
CA TRP A 131 1.83 -18.33 9.31
C TRP A 131 2.44 -18.01 10.67
N TYR A 132 3.34 -18.87 11.14
CA TYR A 132 3.92 -18.74 12.49
C TYR A 132 4.77 -17.48 12.64
N ARG A 133 5.72 -17.22 11.74
CA ARG A 133 6.59 -16.04 11.83
C ARG A 133 5.90 -14.77 11.35
N GLY A 134 5.14 -14.85 10.26
CA GLY A 134 4.56 -13.71 9.54
C GLY A 134 3.22 -13.23 10.07
N VAL A 135 2.47 -14.07 10.79
CA VAL A 135 1.16 -13.71 11.35
C VAL A 135 1.15 -13.84 12.87
N GLU A 136 1.33 -15.06 13.38
CA GLU A 136 1.17 -15.34 14.81
C GLU A 136 2.20 -14.62 15.69
N ARG A 137 3.47 -14.57 15.25
CA ARG A 137 4.55 -14.01 16.06
C ARG A 137 4.97 -12.58 15.73
N ARG A 138 4.49 -11.99 14.62
CA ARG A 138 4.92 -10.64 14.24
C ARG A 138 4.62 -9.60 15.32
N LEU A 139 3.45 -9.68 15.95
CA LEU A 139 3.02 -8.75 17.01
C LEU A 139 3.27 -9.26 18.43
N THR A 140 4.05 -10.33 18.61
CA THR A 140 4.45 -10.84 19.94
C THR A 140 5.94 -10.67 20.22
N THR A 141 6.66 -9.92 19.38
CA THR A 141 8.09 -9.66 19.60
C THR A 141 8.32 -8.75 20.81
N LYS A 142 9.57 -8.71 21.30
CA LYS A 142 9.95 -8.12 22.60
C LYS A 142 9.50 -6.67 22.85
N HIS A 143 9.16 -5.91 21.80
CA HIS A 143 8.74 -4.51 21.86
C HIS A 143 7.24 -4.30 21.60
N GLU A 144 6.44 -5.35 21.48
CA GLU A 144 5.08 -5.26 20.98
C GLU A 144 4.03 -5.08 22.08
N TYR A 145 2.91 -4.49 21.67
CA TYR A 145 1.76 -4.13 22.50
C TYR A 145 1.22 -5.28 23.36
N LEU A 146 1.31 -6.52 22.88
CA LEU A 146 0.73 -7.68 23.55
C LEU A 146 1.44 -8.04 24.87
N ARG A 147 2.65 -7.53 25.13
CA ARG A 147 3.41 -7.81 26.36
C ARG A 147 2.88 -7.10 27.59
N VAL A 148 2.09 -6.04 27.43
CA VAL A 148 1.60 -5.23 28.55
C VAL A 148 0.10 -5.33 28.76
N ILE A 149 -0.59 -6.23 28.05
CA ILE A 149 -2.05 -6.36 28.16
C ILE A 149 -2.48 -6.56 29.62
N ASP A 150 -1.73 -7.40 30.37
CA ASP A 150 -2.01 -7.67 31.78
C ASP A 150 -1.83 -6.44 32.68
N ARG A 151 -1.07 -5.43 32.26
CA ARG A 151 -0.90 -4.16 32.98
C ARG A 151 -2.10 -3.22 32.82
N PHE A 152 -3.03 -3.50 31.90
CA PHE A 152 -4.25 -2.71 31.66
C PHE A 152 -5.50 -3.30 32.38
N GLY A 153 -5.32 -3.89 33.56
CA GLY A 153 -6.43 -4.34 34.40
C GLY A 153 -7.41 -3.19 34.74
N ASP A 154 -6.88 -2.08 35.27
CA ASP A 154 -7.60 -0.82 35.47
C ASP A 154 -7.22 0.19 34.38
N ILE A 155 -8.03 0.26 33.33
CA ILE A 155 -7.81 1.16 32.18
C ILE A 155 -7.79 2.63 32.62
N PRO A 156 -8.77 3.16 33.37
CA PRO A 156 -8.72 4.55 33.86
C PRO A 156 -7.46 4.89 34.65
N ALA A 157 -7.01 4.00 35.54
CA ALA A 157 -5.78 4.23 36.30
C ALA A 157 -4.54 4.21 35.40
N THR A 158 -4.46 3.25 34.48
CA THR A 158 -3.35 3.12 33.53
C THR A 158 -3.25 4.35 32.62
N LEU A 159 -4.39 4.91 32.18
CA LEU A 159 -4.42 6.11 31.37
C LEU A 159 -3.98 7.37 32.13
N ARG A 160 -4.34 7.48 33.42
CA ARG A 160 -3.89 8.60 34.27
C ARG A 160 -2.39 8.57 34.51
N GLY A 161 -1.81 7.38 34.71
CA GLY A 161 -0.38 7.19 34.97
C GLY A 161 0.45 6.84 33.73
N PHE A 162 -0.12 6.94 32.52
CA PHE A 162 0.55 6.45 31.30
C PHE A 162 1.87 7.17 31.06
N THR A 163 1.91 8.49 31.28
CA THR A 163 3.08 9.33 31.04
C THR A 163 4.22 9.05 32.01
N ASP A 164 3.91 8.59 33.22
CA ASP A 164 4.89 8.34 34.28
C ASP A 164 5.83 7.17 33.95
N HIS A 165 5.45 6.33 32.98
CA HIS A 165 6.19 5.14 32.57
C HIS A 165 6.81 5.30 31.16
N ILE A 166 6.77 6.49 30.54
CA ILE A 166 7.33 6.71 29.20
C ILE A 166 8.86 6.78 29.24
N LEU A 167 9.43 7.39 30.28
CA LEU A 167 10.88 7.61 30.36
C LEU A 167 11.63 6.29 30.64
N LEU A 168 12.82 6.15 30.04
CA LEU A 168 13.63 4.93 30.14
C LEU A 168 14.14 4.63 31.56
N ASP A 169 14.30 5.67 32.37
CA ASP A 169 14.73 5.63 33.76
C ASP A 169 13.57 5.47 34.75
N ALA A 170 12.31 5.53 34.28
CA ALA A 170 11.16 5.28 35.11
C ALA A 170 11.12 3.80 35.58
N PRO A 171 10.74 3.54 36.84
CA PRO A 171 10.45 2.17 37.25
C PRO A 171 9.31 1.59 36.40
N ASP A 172 9.44 0.34 35.98
CA ASP A 172 8.46 -0.36 35.14
C ASP A 172 8.09 0.36 33.83
N ASN A 173 9.07 1.01 33.20
CA ASN A 173 8.87 1.73 31.95
C ASN A 173 8.19 0.91 30.85
N TRP A 174 7.47 1.59 29.96
CA TRP A 174 6.84 0.98 28.80
C TRP A 174 7.90 0.49 27.79
N PRO A 175 7.65 -0.64 27.11
CA PRO A 175 8.39 -0.99 25.90
C PRO A 175 8.34 0.16 24.88
N ALA A 176 9.42 0.33 24.12
CA ALA A 176 9.62 1.47 23.23
C ALA A 176 8.43 1.80 22.31
N HIS A 177 7.76 0.81 21.70
CA HIS A 177 6.59 1.08 20.85
C HIS A 177 5.40 1.64 21.64
N ILE A 178 5.16 1.19 22.87
CA ILE A 178 4.07 1.71 23.69
C ILE A 178 4.42 3.12 24.17
N ALA A 179 5.66 3.33 24.62
CA ALA A 179 6.13 4.66 25.05
C ALA A 179 6.04 5.72 23.94
N GLY A 180 6.25 5.31 22.68
CA GLY A 180 6.26 6.19 21.52
C GLY A 180 4.89 6.51 20.90
N HIS A 181 3.80 5.89 21.38
CA HIS A 181 2.48 6.02 20.76
C HIS A 181 1.37 6.32 21.78
N PRO A 182 0.29 7.04 21.40
CA PRO A 182 -0.86 7.22 22.27
C PRO A 182 -1.45 5.88 22.72
N PRO A 183 -1.96 5.78 23.97
CA PRO A 183 -2.42 4.52 24.55
C PRO A 183 -3.59 3.87 23.80
N GLY A 184 -4.28 4.60 22.92
CA GLY A 184 -5.36 4.06 22.09
C GLY A 184 -4.93 2.87 21.21
N ALA A 185 -3.68 2.86 20.73
CA ALA A 185 -3.16 1.71 19.98
C ALA A 185 -3.10 0.46 20.87
N THR A 186 -2.52 0.57 22.06
CA THR A 186 -2.46 -0.51 23.06
C THR A 186 -3.86 -0.96 23.50
N LEU A 187 -4.76 0.00 23.77
CA LEU A 187 -6.13 -0.28 24.18
C LEU A 187 -6.90 -1.10 23.16
N THR A 188 -6.62 -0.92 21.87
CA THR A 188 -7.24 -1.74 20.82
C THR A 188 -6.97 -3.23 21.04
N PHE A 189 -5.72 -3.59 21.36
CA PHE A 189 -5.36 -4.98 21.63
C PHE A 189 -5.86 -5.47 23.00
N VAL A 190 -5.92 -4.59 24.01
CA VAL A 190 -6.55 -4.92 25.30
C VAL A 190 -8.03 -5.27 25.12
N TRP A 191 -8.76 -4.52 24.29
CA TRP A 191 -10.17 -4.81 24.01
C TRP A 191 -10.35 -6.10 23.21
N LEU A 192 -9.50 -6.36 22.22
CA LEU A 192 -9.51 -7.63 21.49
C LEU A 192 -9.32 -8.82 22.43
N ASP A 193 -8.36 -8.72 23.35
CA ASP A 193 -8.11 -9.76 24.36
C ASP A 193 -9.33 -9.98 25.26
N ARG A 194 -9.95 -8.91 25.76
CA ARG A 194 -11.16 -8.97 26.61
C ARG A 194 -12.37 -9.63 25.94
N VAL A 195 -12.49 -9.56 24.62
CA VAL A 195 -13.58 -10.22 23.86
C VAL A 195 -13.20 -11.63 23.39
N GLY A 196 -12.07 -12.18 23.87
CA GLY A 196 -11.62 -13.54 23.54
C GLY A 196 -10.78 -13.64 22.27
N LEU A 197 -10.40 -12.52 21.66
CA LEU A 197 -9.55 -12.44 20.47
C LEU A 197 -8.10 -12.06 20.86
N GLY A 198 -7.60 -12.71 21.90
CA GLY A 198 -6.24 -12.51 22.41
C GLY A 198 -5.15 -13.10 21.53
N GLY A 199 -3.91 -12.64 21.75
CA GLY A 199 -2.73 -13.19 21.10
C GLY A 199 -2.39 -12.62 19.71
N GLY A 200 -1.20 -12.98 19.23
CA GLY A 200 -0.59 -12.37 18.05
C GLY A 200 -1.32 -12.63 16.74
N ALA A 201 -1.93 -13.79 16.57
CA ALA A 201 -2.68 -14.12 15.36
C ALA A 201 -3.90 -13.20 15.18
N TRP A 202 -4.71 -13.03 16.22
CA TRP A 202 -5.88 -12.15 16.18
C TRP A 202 -5.49 -10.68 16.05
N ALA A 203 -4.45 -10.25 16.76
CA ALA A 203 -3.87 -8.91 16.60
C ALA A 203 -3.43 -8.66 15.14
N ALA A 204 -2.75 -9.63 14.51
CA ALA A 204 -2.28 -9.50 13.14
C ALA A 204 -3.45 -9.45 12.16
N VAL A 205 -4.43 -10.35 12.29
CA VAL A 205 -5.65 -10.33 11.47
C VAL A 205 -6.38 -8.99 11.60
N TRP A 206 -6.54 -8.47 12.81
CA TRP A 206 -7.13 -7.17 13.04
C TRP A 206 -6.38 -6.06 12.31
N CYS A 207 -5.06 -6.00 12.46
CA CYS A 207 -4.22 -5.03 11.76
C CYS A 207 -4.34 -5.14 10.23
N VAL A 208 -4.39 -6.35 9.67
CA VAL A 208 -4.57 -6.55 8.23
C VAL A 208 -5.95 -6.08 7.78
N VAL A 209 -7.02 -6.46 8.47
CA VAL A 209 -8.41 -6.11 8.13
C VAL A 209 -8.61 -4.59 8.20
N VAL A 210 -8.19 -3.96 9.29
CA VAL A 210 -8.35 -2.50 9.48
C VAL A 210 -7.37 -1.73 8.62
N GLY A 211 -6.09 -2.12 8.57
CA GLY A 211 -5.07 -1.42 7.78
C GLY A 211 -5.34 -1.47 6.28
N SER A 212 -5.81 -2.61 5.77
CA SER A 212 -6.17 -2.75 4.34
C SER A 212 -7.35 -1.86 3.93
N SER A 213 -8.17 -1.40 4.87
CA SER A 213 -9.28 -0.46 4.60
C SER A 213 -8.82 0.92 4.16
N ALA A 214 -7.52 1.25 4.30
CA ALA A 214 -6.95 2.50 3.79
C ALA A 214 -7.23 2.73 2.29
N VAL A 215 -7.36 1.65 1.50
CA VAL A 215 -7.76 1.75 0.09
C VAL A 215 -9.15 2.36 -0.08
N LEU A 216 -10.07 2.07 0.84
CA LEU A 216 -11.42 2.65 0.83
C LEU A 216 -11.36 4.14 1.11
N ALA A 217 -10.57 4.55 2.12
CA ALA A 217 -10.37 5.96 2.45
C ALA A 217 -9.81 6.71 1.24
N ALA A 218 -8.74 6.19 0.62
CA ALA A 218 -8.16 6.78 -0.58
C ALA A 218 -9.18 6.93 -1.72
N LEU A 219 -9.93 5.86 -2.04
CA LEU A 219 -10.96 5.89 -3.08
C LEU A 219 -12.08 6.89 -2.79
N ILE A 220 -12.53 6.99 -1.53
CA ILE A 220 -13.55 7.95 -1.11
C ILE A 220 -13.02 9.38 -1.20
N THR A 221 -11.76 9.62 -0.84
CA THR A 221 -11.13 10.95 -0.87
C THR A 221 -10.90 11.47 -2.28
N VAL A 222 -10.53 10.61 -3.23
CA VAL A 222 -10.25 11.01 -4.63
C VAL A 222 -11.49 11.00 -5.54
N ARG A 223 -12.66 10.66 -4.98
CA ARG A 223 -13.93 10.68 -5.71
C ARG A 223 -14.35 12.10 -6.04
#